data_AF-K9CIN3-F1
#
_entry.id   AF-K9CIN3-F1
#
_cell.length_a   1.000
_cell.length_b   1.000
_cell.length_c   1.000
_cell.angle_alpha   90.00
_cell.angle_beta   90.00
_cell.angle_gamma   90.00
#
_symmetry.space_group_name_H-M   'P 1'
#
loop_
_entity.id
_entity.type
_entity.pdbx_description
1 polymer ?
#
loop_
_entity_poly.entity_id
_entity_poly.type
_entity_poly.pdbx_seq_one_letter_code
_entity_poly.pdbx_strand_id
1 'polypeptide(L)'
;MKIYDSDIRKILYRGFYQRKDFIKTPTIVVDEMDICAGRSRIDIAVINGKMHGYEIKSKQDNLERLPRQVEDYNKIFDTMTLVVFENHLDKIYELIPSWWTVKSVKEKNSKIVITTIRKGQINKNIDVDSLILLLWRDEMINALMMYTDIRKGYKSKTRKQLGELLTAHISHDQIPLIVREQLKVREPWKSVAIQQQDGDCKRMLPN
;
A
#
# COMPACT_ATOMS: atom_id res chain seq x y z
N MET A 1 -13.68 -25.63 0.94
CA MET A 1 -13.27 -25.16 -0.41
C MET A 1 -11.81 -24.74 -0.34
N LYS A 2 -10.98 -24.86 -1.40
CA LYS A 2 -9.65 -24.23 -1.36
C LYS A 2 -9.86 -22.71 -1.44
N ILE A 3 -9.43 -21.98 -0.42
CA ILE A 3 -9.51 -20.51 -0.36
C ILE A 3 -8.18 -19.96 -0.85
N TYR A 4 -8.23 -19.14 -1.89
CA TYR A 4 -7.04 -18.51 -2.49
C TYR A 4 -6.98 -17.03 -2.12
N ASP A 5 -5.81 -16.42 -2.36
CA ASP A 5 -5.60 -14.97 -2.23
C ASP A 5 -6.66 -14.16 -2.99
N SER A 6 -7.00 -14.56 -4.22
CA SER A 6 -8.00 -13.88 -5.05
C SER A 6 -9.39 -13.83 -4.41
N ASP A 7 -9.78 -14.85 -3.64
CA ASP A 7 -11.04 -14.88 -2.90
C ASP A 7 -11.02 -13.86 -1.74
N ILE A 8 -9.89 -13.76 -1.05
CA ILE A 8 -9.68 -12.80 0.04
C ILE A 8 -9.72 -11.36 -0.52
N ARG A 9 -9.01 -11.11 -1.63
CA ARG A 9 -9.00 -9.81 -2.32
C ARG A 9 -10.41 -9.36 -2.69
N LYS A 10 -11.22 -10.24 -3.31
CA LYS A 10 -12.62 -9.93 -3.67
C LYS A 10 -13.43 -9.43 -2.47
N ILE A 11 -13.25 -10.02 -1.30
CA ILE A 11 -13.94 -9.60 -0.07
C ILE A 11 -13.43 -8.25 0.44
N LEU A 12 -12.11 -8.04 0.42
CA LEU A 12 -11.49 -6.76 0.80
C LEU A 12 -11.98 -5.62 -0.08
N TYR A 13 -11.96 -5.79 -1.40
CA TYR A 13 -12.46 -4.80 -2.37
C TYR A 13 -13.93 -4.44 -2.12
N ARG A 14 -14.81 -5.43 -1.93
CA ARG A 14 -16.21 -5.17 -1.54
C ARG A 14 -16.33 -4.31 -0.28
N GLY A 15 -15.46 -4.55 0.70
CA GLY A 15 -15.39 -3.74 1.92
C GLY A 15 -14.87 -2.32 1.69
N PHE A 16 -13.96 -2.12 0.72
CA PHE A 16 -13.45 -0.78 0.37
C PHE A 16 -14.53 0.10 -0.24
N TYR A 17 -15.37 -0.45 -1.13
CA TYR A 17 -16.49 0.29 -1.73
C TYR A 17 -17.58 0.69 -0.72
N GLN A 18 -17.58 0.11 0.48
CA GLN A 18 -18.56 0.44 1.53
C GLN A 18 -18.03 1.50 2.52
N ARG A 19 -16.76 1.89 2.39
CA ARG A 19 -16.10 2.83 3.31
C ARG A 19 -16.32 4.28 2.87
N LYS A 20 -17.07 5.03 3.68
CA LYS A 20 -17.38 6.45 3.42
C LYS A 20 -16.13 7.32 3.23
N ASP A 21 -15.05 7.05 3.97
CA ASP A 21 -13.78 7.77 3.85
C ASP A 21 -13.09 7.53 2.50
N PHE A 22 -13.22 6.33 1.94
CA PHE A 22 -12.65 5.97 0.64
C PHE A 22 -13.47 6.53 -0.53
N ILE A 23 -14.79 6.66 -0.33
CA ILE A 23 -15.69 7.27 -1.31
C ILE A 23 -15.48 8.79 -1.38
N LYS A 24 -15.45 9.45 -0.22
CA LYS A 24 -15.39 10.93 -0.16
C LYS A 24 -14.02 11.52 -0.48
N THR A 25 -12.96 10.71 -0.41
CA THR A 25 -11.58 11.15 -0.67
C THR A 25 -11.09 10.48 -1.95
N PRO A 26 -10.40 11.19 -2.86
CA PRO A 26 -9.76 10.56 -4.01
C PRO A 26 -8.88 9.40 -3.54
N THR A 27 -9.31 8.19 -3.88
CA THR A 27 -8.74 6.93 -3.41
C THR A 27 -8.42 6.07 -4.61
N ILE A 28 -7.14 5.73 -4.75
CA ILE A 28 -6.70 4.69 -5.68
C ILE A 28 -6.35 3.44 -4.88
N VAL A 29 -6.70 2.29 -5.44
CA VAL A 29 -6.28 0.99 -4.94
C VAL A 29 -5.37 0.36 -5.97
N VAL A 30 -4.19 -0.06 -5.54
CA VAL A 30 -3.19 -0.68 -6.39
C VAL A 30 -2.96 -2.11 -5.92
N ASP A 31 -3.08 -3.05 -6.83
CA ASP A 31 -2.63 -4.42 -6.59
C ASP A 31 -1.15 -4.57 -6.92
N GLU A 32 -0.44 -5.41 -6.16
CA GLU A 32 0.93 -5.84 -6.47
C GLU A 32 1.94 -4.69 -6.59
N MET A 33 1.86 -3.70 -5.70
CA MET A 33 2.74 -2.53 -5.74
C MET A 33 4.15 -2.88 -5.24
N ASP A 34 5.15 -2.65 -6.10
CA ASP A 34 6.57 -2.85 -5.75
C ASP A 34 7.05 -1.78 -4.76
N ILE A 35 7.76 -2.23 -3.73
CA ILE A 35 8.28 -1.43 -2.62
C ILE A 35 9.80 -1.59 -2.52
N CYS A 36 10.48 -0.53 -2.05
CA CYS A 36 11.93 -0.53 -1.81
C CYS A 36 12.74 -1.02 -3.04
N ALA A 37 12.40 -0.49 -4.23
CA ALA A 37 12.99 -0.89 -5.51
C ALA A 37 12.77 -2.37 -5.89
N GLY A 38 11.55 -2.87 -5.67
CA GLY A 38 11.16 -4.25 -6.04
C GLY A 38 11.65 -5.31 -5.06
N ARG A 39 12.17 -4.89 -3.91
CA ARG A 39 12.67 -5.79 -2.87
C ARG A 39 11.53 -6.58 -2.22
N SER A 40 10.40 -5.90 -2.02
CA SER A 40 9.15 -6.46 -1.53
C SER A 40 8.00 -5.93 -2.40
N ARG A 41 6.87 -6.63 -2.37
CA ARG A 41 5.67 -6.27 -3.13
C ARG A 41 4.47 -6.42 -2.22
N ILE A 42 3.79 -5.30 -1.95
CA ILE A 42 2.58 -5.32 -1.14
C ILE A 42 1.42 -5.87 -1.97
N ASP A 43 0.57 -6.67 -1.34
CA ASP A 43 -0.57 -7.25 -2.05
C ASP A 43 -1.55 -6.17 -2.51
N ILE A 44 -2.00 -5.30 -1.60
CA ILE A 44 -2.86 -4.18 -1.93
C ILE A 44 -2.36 -2.92 -1.24
N ALA A 45 -2.15 -1.84 -2.00
CA ALA A 45 -1.95 -0.50 -1.48
C ALA A 45 -3.20 0.35 -1.70
N VAL A 46 -3.72 0.96 -0.65
CA VAL A 46 -4.77 1.98 -0.72
C VAL A 46 -4.12 3.34 -0.49
N ILE A 47 -4.27 4.24 -1.45
CA ILE A 47 -3.63 5.58 -1.43
C ILE A 47 -4.73 6.63 -1.48
N ASN A 48 -4.90 7.36 -0.38
CA ASN A 48 -5.86 8.45 -0.24
C ASN A 48 -5.26 9.61 0.58
N GLY A 49 -5.94 10.08 1.63
CA GLY A 49 -5.35 10.95 2.66
C GLY A 49 -4.28 10.28 3.52
N LYS A 50 -3.91 9.02 3.24
CA LYS A 50 -2.78 8.25 3.78
C LYS A 50 -2.48 7.06 2.85
N MET A 51 -1.38 6.36 3.09
CA MET A 51 -1.07 5.07 2.49
C MET A 51 -1.37 3.93 3.46
N HIS A 52 -2.21 3.00 3.04
CA HIS A 52 -2.51 1.78 3.79
C HIS A 52 -2.12 0.55 2.98
N GLY A 53 -1.31 -0.34 3.56
CA GLY A 53 -0.95 -1.61 2.94
C GLY A 53 -1.75 -2.78 3.53
N TYR A 54 -2.22 -3.67 2.65
CA TYR A 54 -2.72 -4.99 3.03
C TYR A 54 -1.73 -6.03 2.53
N GLU A 55 -1.27 -6.90 3.43
CA GLU A 55 -0.53 -8.12 3.12
C GLU A 55 -1.45 -9.31 3.41
N ILE A 56 -1.53 -10.26 2.48
CA ILE A 56 -2.41 -11.43 2.54
C ILE A 56 -1.56 -12.69 2.66
N LYS A 57 -1.88 -13.53 3.63
CA LYS A 57 -1.29 -14.87 3.81
C LYS A 57 -2.41 -15.90 3.80
N SER A 58 -2.50 -16.63 2.69
CA SER A 58 -3.40 -17.77 2.50
C SER A 58 -3.03 -18.93 3.40
N LYS A 59 -3.89 -19.95 3.43
CA LYS A 59 -3.69 -21.14 4.27
C LYS A 59 -2.38 -21.88 3.93
N GLN A 60 -1.97 -21.85 2.66
CA GLN A 60 -0.80 -22.57 2.13
C GLN A 60 0.50 -21.77 2.19
N ASP A 61 0.43 -20.47 2.44
CA ASP A 61 1.63 -19.63 2.49
C ASP A 61 2.52 -20.01 3.67
N ASN A 62 3.84 -19.87 3.48
CA ASN A 62 4.78 -19.80 4.59
C ASN A 62 4.97 -18.34 5.04
N LEU A 63 5.56 -18.15 6.22
CA LEU A 63 5.81 -16.83 6.80
C LEU A 63 7.27 -16.39 6.65
N GLU A 64 8.09 -17.11 5.89
CA GLU A 64 9.55 -16.90 5.81
C GLU A 64 9.90 -15.51 5.25
N ARG A 65 9.07 -15.00 4.33
CA ARG A 65 9.25 -13.66 3.74
C ARG A 65 8.73 -12.53 4.62
N LEU A 66 7.90 -12.83 5.63
CA LEU A 66 7.18 -11.83 6.40
C LEU A 66 8.12 -10.87 7.17
N PRO A 67 9.22 -11.30 7.82
CA PRO A 67 10.12 -10.38 8.52
C PRO A 67 10.67 -9.26 7.61
N ARG A 68 11.14 -9.63 6.42
CA ARG A 68 11.66 -8.67 5.44
C ARG A 68 10.56 -7.75 4.91
N GLN A 69 9.37 -8.30 4.64
CA GLN A 69 8.21 -7.52 4.24
C GLN A 69 7.84 -6.51 5.33
N VAL A 70 7.87 -6.91 6.60
CA VAL A 70 7.64 -6.01 7.74
C VAL A 70 8.65 -4.87 7.75
N GLU A 71 9.95 -5.16 7.59
CA GLU A 71 10.99 -4.12 7.52
C GLU A 71 10.75 -3.11 6.39
N ASP A 72 10.40 -3.58 5.20
CA ASP A 72 10.19 -2.72 4.03
C ASP A 72 8.87 -1.94 4.12
N TYR A 73 7.78 -2.58 4.57
CA TYR A 73 6.47 -1.92 4.66
C TYR A 73 6.42 -0.89 5.79
N ASN A 74 7.13 -1.14 6.90
CA ASN A 74 7.22 -0.19 8.01
C ASN A 74 7.88 1.14 7.61
N LYS A 75 8.68 1.16 6.55
CA LYS A 75 9.30 2.39 6.03
C LYS A 75 8.32 3.27 5.25
N ILE A 76 7.23 2.70 4.75
CA ILE A 76 6.42 3.30 3.69
C ILE A 76 5.00 3.63 4.13
N PHE A 77 4.33 2.69 4.80
CA PHE A 77 2.90 2.81 5.03
C PHE A 77 2.58 3.51 6.35
N ASP A 78 1.61 4.42 6.31
CA ASP A 78 1.04 5.05 7.50
C ASP A 78 0.29 4.02 8.36
N THR A 79 -0.33 3.03 7.73
CA THR A 79 -1.09 1.98 8.41
C THR A 79 -0.99 0.66 7.65
N MET A 80 -1.02 -0.46 8.36
CA MET A 80 -0.88 -1.80 7.78
C MET A 80 -1.95 -2.75 8.30
N THR A 81 -2.38 -3.66 7.44
CA THR A 81 -3.22 -4.80 7.79
C THR A 81 -2.59 -6.10 7.28
N LEU A 82 -2.30 -7.03 8.19
CA LEU A 82 -2.04 -8.41 7.83
C LEU A 82 -3.37 -9.19 7.82
N VAL A 83 -3.73 -9.74 6.68
CA VAL A 83 -4.89 -10.61 6.49
C VAL A 83 -4.37 -12.04 6.40
N VAL A 84 -4.67 -12.86 7.39
CA VAL A 84 -4.00 -14.14 7.56
C VAL A 84 -4.98 -15.25 7.92
N PHE A 85 -4.77 -16.43 7.35
CA PHE A 85 -5.57 -17.61 7.70
C PHE A 85 -5.29 -18.07 9.15
N GLU A 86 -6.31 -18.59 9.82
CA GLU A 86 -6.26 -18.85 11.26
C GLU A 86 -5.12 -19.78 11.73
N ASN A 87 -4.62 -20.67 10.87
CA ASN A 87 -3.52 -21.59 11.18
C ASN A 87 -2.16 -20.91 11.38
N HIS A 88 -2.04 -19.64 11.02
CA HIS A 88 -0.81 -18.86 11.16
C HIS A 88 -0.82 -17.89 12.34
N LEU A 89 -1.96 -17.76 13.05
CA LEU A 89 -2.15 -16.70 14.05
C LEU A 89 -1.13 -16.72 15.17
N ASP A 90 -0.75 -17.91 15.66
CA ASP A 90 0.17 -18.03 16.77
C ASP A 90 1.59 -17.56 16.42
N LYS A 91 1.97 -17.64 15.13
CA LYS A 91 3.31 -17.30 14.65
C LYS A 91 3.48 -15.83 14.32
N ILE A 92 2.42 -15.13 13.94
CA ILE A 92 2.54 -13.77 13.40
C ILE A 92 2.85 -12.73 14.48
N TYR A 93 2.47 -12.94 15.74
CA TYR A 93 2.58 -11.92 16.77
C TYR A 93 4.03 -11.56 17.11
N GLU A 94 4.96 -12.50 16.93
CA GLU A 94 6.40 -12.28 17.10
C GLU A 94 7.04 -11.63 15.85
N LEU A 95 6.39 -11.78 14.69
CA LEU A 95 6.94 -11.35 13.40
C LEU A 95 6.53 -9.93 13.01
N ILE A 96 5.38 -9.45 13.49
CA ILE A 96 4.84 -8.14 13.11
C ILE A 96 4.78 -7.19 14.32
N PRO A 97 5.02 -5.88 14.13
CA PRO A 97 4.92 -4.92 15.21
C PRO A 97 3.46 -4.74 15.66
N SER A 98 3.27 -4.29 16.90
CA SER A 98 1.95 -4.14 17.53
C SER A 98 1.03 -3.14 16.82
N TRP A 99 1.60 -2.19 16.07
CA TRP A 99 0.82 -1.18 15.33
C TRP A 99 0.11 -1.73 14.09
N TRP A 100 0.40 -2.96 13.64
CA TRP A 100 -0.33 -3.55 12.51
C TRP A 100 -1.72 -4.05 12.93
N THR A 101 -2.70 -3.79 12.08
CA THR A 101 -4.01 -4.46 12.18
C THR A 101 -3.86 -5.92 11.77
N VAL A 102 -4.51 -6.82 12.49
CA VAL A 102 -4.57 -8.24 12.12
C VAL A 102 -6.01 -8.64 11.87
N LYS A 103 -6.24 -9.20 10.68
CA LYS A 103 -7.49 -9.81 10.29
C LYS A 103 -7.30 -11.31 10.13
N SER A 104 -8.11 -12.09 10.83
CA SER A 104 -8.16 -13.55 10.68
C SER A 104 -9.16 -13.92 9.59
N VAL A 105 -8.74 -14.82 8.70
CA VAL A 105 -9.59 -15.46 7.69
C VAL A 105 -9.97 -16.87 8.18
N LYS A 106 -11.26 -17.18 8.14
CA LYS A 106 -11.82 -18.48 8.53
C LYS A 106 -12.88 -18.94 7.52
N GLU A 107 -13.02 -20.25 7.36
CA GLU A 107 -14.14 -20.85 6.62
C GLU A 107 -15.26 -21.21 7.59
N LYS A 108 -16.46 -20.66 7.39
CA LYS A 108 -17.66 -20.98 8.18
C LYS A 108 -18.85 -21.21 7.26
N ASN A 109 -19.48 -22.38 7.34
CA ASN A 109 -20.64 -22.77 6.51
C ASN A 109 -20.40 -22.51 5.01
N SER A 110 -19.24 -22.94 4.49
CA SER A 110 -18.79 -22.72 3.10
C SER A 110 -18.67 -21.25 2.69
N LYS A 111 -18.60 -20.32 3.64
CA LYS A 111 -18.34 -18.89 3.41
C LYS A 111 -17.02 -18.48 4.06
N ILE A 112 -16.33 -17.56 3.41
CA ILE A 112 -15.13 -16.94 3.95
C ILE A 112 -15.55 -15.80 4.86
N VAL A 113 -15.09 -15.82 6.11
CA VAL A 113 -15.33 -14.77 7.10
C VAL A 113 -13.99 -14.14 7.46
N ILE A 114 -13.93 -12.80 7.37
CA ILE A 114 -12.76 -12.02 7.76
C ILE A 114 -13.11 -11.22 9.01
N THR A 115 -12.41 -11.46 10.12
CA THR A 115 -12.64 -10.79 11.40
C THR A 115 -11.39 -10.07 11.87
N THR A 116 -11.54 -8.84 12.36
CA THR A 116 -10.42 -8.10 12.94
C THR A 116 -10.17 -8.61 14.35
N ILE A 117 -8.98 -9.15 14.62
CA ILE A 117 -8.60 -9.70 15.92
C ILE A 117 -7.65 -8.78 16.69
N ARG A 118 -6.91 -7.91 15.96
CA ARG A 118 -6.08 -6.85 16.54
C ARG A 118 -6.28 -5.58 15.75
N LYS A 119 -6.62 -4.48 16.42
CA LYS A 119 -6.67 -3.14 15.80
C LYS A 119 -5.26 -2.55 15.77
N GLY A 120 -4.84 -2.07 14.61
CA GLY A 120 -3.58 -1.37 14.45
C GLY A 120 -3.66 0.12 14.80
N GLN A 121 -2.52 0.80 14.65
CA GLN A 121 -2.32 2.22 14.88
C GLN A 121 -1.60 2.86 13.70
N ILE A 122 -1.47 4.19 13.72
CA ILE A 122 -0.69 4.92 12.73
C ILE A 122 0.80 4.72 13.03
N ASN A 123 1.56 4.38 12.00
CA ASN A 123 3.00 4.39 12.00
C ASN A 123 3.53 5.82 12.01
N LYS A 124 4.37 6.16 12.99
CA LYS A 124 4.97 7.49 13.13
C LYS A 124 6.40 7.58 12.56
N ASN A 125 6.93 6.47 12.07
CA ASN A 125 8.33 6.31 11.69
C ASN A 125 8.47 6.00 10.20
N ILE A 126 7.75 6.74 9.35
CA ILE A 126 7.93 6.66 7.90
C ILE A 126 9.34 7.15 7.55
N ASP A 127 10.02 6.38 6.72
CA ASP A 127 11.33 6.72 6.17
C ASP A 127 11.11 7.47 4.86
N VAL A 128 11.34 8.78 4.88
CA VAL A 128 11.12 9.68 3.74
C VAL A 128 12.02 9.37 2.56
N ASP A 129 13.24 8.87 2.80
CA ASP A 129 14.17 8.48 1.74
C ASP A 129 13.67 7.21 1.05
N SER A 130 13.14 6.26 1.81
CA SER A 130 12.47 5.08 1.22
C SER A 130 11.17 5.46 0.50
N LEU A 131 10.40 6.40 1.04
CA LEU A 131 9.11 6.81 0.48
C LEU A 131 9.27 7.56 -0.85
N ILE A 132 10.23 8.50 -0.94
CA ILE A 132 10.44 9.25 -2.19
C ILE A 132 10.88 8.30 -3.33
N LEU A 133 11.55 7.19 -3.01
CA LEU A 133 11.93 6.15 -3.96
C LEU A 133 10.75 5.33 -4.51
N LEU A 134 9.52 5.58 -4.08
CA LEU A 134 8.34 5.09 -4.79
C LEU A 134 8.09 5.84 -6.11
N LEU A 135 8.58 7.08 -6.23
CA LEU A 135 8.43 7.88 -7.44
C LEU A 135 9.31 7.35 -8.57
N TRP A 136 8.77 7.32 -9.77
CA TRP A 136 9.54 7.07 -10.98
C TRP A 136 10.49 8.22 -11.25
N ARG A 137 11.50 7.97 -12.08
CA ARG A 137 12.53 8.95 -12.38
C ARG A 137 11.94 10.27 -12.88
N ASP A 138 11.05 10.20 -13.86
CA ASP A 138 10.49 11.40 -14.49
C ASP A 138 9.58 12.16 -13.50
N GLU A 139 8.90 11.44 -12.62
CA GLU A 139 8.12 12.04 -11.54
C GLU A 139 8.99 12.74 -10.50
N MET A 140 10.16 12.16 -10.15
CA MET A 140 11.14 12.83 -9.29
C MET A 140 11.66 14.11 -9.94
N ILE A 141 11.92 14.08 -11.26
CA ILE A 141 12.35 15.26 -12.02
C ILE A 141 11.25 16.33 -12.01
N ASN A 142 9.99 15.94 -12.23
CA ASN A 142 8.86 16.85 -12.16
C ASN A 142 8.71 17.46 -10.76
N ALA A 143 8.85 16.65 -9.71
CA ALA A 143 8.83 17.12 -8.34
C ALA A 143 9.97 18.12 -8.05
N LEU A 144 11.19 17.86 -8.55
CA LEU A 144 12.30 18.83 -8.43
C LEU A 144 11.94 20.17 -9.08
N MET A 145 11.36 20.13 -10.28
CA MET A 145 10.98 21.35 -11.01
C MET A 145 9.85 22.13 -10.32
N MET A 146 8.89 21.43 -9.72
CA MET A 146 7.73 22.05 -9.08
C MET A 146 8.00 22.58 -7.67
N TYR A 147 8.80 21.86 -6.88
CA TYR A 147 8.92 22.10 -5.43
C TYR A 147 10.29 22.64 -5.00
N THR A 148 11.23 22.85 -5.92
CA THR A 148 12.56 23.39 -5.63
C THR A 148 12.97 24.44 -6.67
N ASP A 149 14.10 25.13 -6.45
CA ASP A 149 14.71 26.05 -7.43
C ASP A 149 15.71 25.37 -8.38
N ILE A 150 15.84 24.05 -8.32
CA ILE A 150 16.81 23.31 -9.13
C ILE A 150 16.31 23.20 -10.57
N ARG A 151 17.11 23.72 -11.53
CA ARG A 151 16.77 23.72 -12.97
C ARG A 151 17.82 23.05 -13.87
N LYS A 152 18.95 22.62 -13.32
CA LYS A 152 20.03 21.96 -14.07
C LYS A 152 20.73 20.90 -13.22
N GLY A 153 21.56 20.05 -13.85
CA GLY A 153 22.40 19.06 -13.14
C GLY A 153 21.66 17.82 -12.61
N TYR A 154 20.36 17.66 -12.88
CA TYR A 154 19.58 16.49 -12.45
C TYR A 154 19.50 15.38 -13.51
N LYS A 155 19.66 15.69 -14.81
CA LYS A 155 19.44 14.74 -15.92
C LYS A 155 20.34 13.50 -15.87
N SER A 156 21.56 13.62 -15.37
CA SER A 156 22.53 12.51 -15.24
C SER A 156 22.47 11.76 -13.90
N LYS A 157 21.73 12.27 -12.90
CA LYS A 157 21.67 11.67 -11.55
C LYS A 157 20.91 10.36 -11.56
N THR A 158 21.28 9.37 -10.75
CA THR A 158 20.47 8.14 -10.56
C THR A 158 19.18 8.43 -9.78
N ARG A 159 18.24 7.46 -9.70
CA ARG A 159 17.03 7.62 -8.86
C ARG A 159 17.37 7.88 -7.39
N LYS A 160 18.39 7.20 -6.86
CA LYS A 160 18.88 7.44 -5.49
C LYS A 160 19.35 8.88 -5.31
N GLN A 161 20.19 9.35 -6.23
CA GLN A 161 20.71 10.73 -6.19
C GLN A 161 19.63 11.80 -6.40
N LEU A 162 18.56 11.49 -7.16
CA LEU A 162 17.39 12.36 -7.25
C LEU A 162 16.59 12.38 -5.95
N GLY A 163 16.41 11.22 -5.32
CA GLY A 163 15.77 11.09 -4.01
C GLY A 163 16.49 11.90 -2.93
N GLU A 164 17.81 11.75 -2.82
CA GLU A 164 18.67 12.53 -1.91
C GLU A 164 18.55 14.04 -2.17
N LEU A 165 18.44 14.43 -3.45
CA LEU A 165 18.29 15.84 -3.80
C LEU A 165 16.93 16.39 -3.38
N LEU A 166 15.85 15.63 -3.58
CA LEU A 166 14.50 15.98 -3.15
C LEU A 166 14.43 16.07 -1.62
N THR A 167 14.96 15.09 -0.89
CA THR A 167 14.91 15.06 0.58
C THR A 167 15.78 16.14 1.22
N ALA A 168 16.83 16.60 0.54
CA ALA A 168 17.63 17.74 0.99
C ALA A 168 16.99 19.11 0.77
N HIS A 169 16.01 19.25 -0.13
CA HIS A 169 15.43 20.56 -0.52
C HIS A 169 13.94 20.69 -0.22
N ILE A 170 13.24 19.58 0.04
CA ILE A 170 11.83 19.56 0.41
C ILE A 170 11.72 19.12 1.86
N SER A 171 10.91 19.82 2.64
CA SER A 171 10.70 19.47 4.04
C SER A 171 10.07 18.08 4.18
N HIS A 172 10.50 17.34 5.20
CA HIS A 172 10.12 15.94 5.39
C HIS A 172 8.61 15.73 5.57
N ASP A 173 7.89 16.72 6.09
CA ASP A 173 6.43 16.71 6.23
C ASP A 173 5.68 16.83 4.90
N GLN A 174 6.29 17.46 3.88
CA GLN A 174 5.69 17.64 2.56
C GLN A 174 5.89 16.43 1.66
N ILE A 175 6.99 15.69 1.83
CA ILE A 175 7.33 14.52 0.99
C ILE A 175 6.20 13.49 0.94
N PRO A 176 5.60 13.04 2.05
CA PRO A 176 4.49 12.10 2.00
C PRO A 176 3.29 12.61 1.22
N LEU A 177 2.99 13.92 1.30
CA LEU A 177 1.90 14.52 0.52
C LEU A 177 2.22 14.48 -0.98
N ILE A 178 3.40 14.95 -1.38
CA ILE A 178 3.84 14.99 -2.78
C ILE A 178 3.84 13.58 -3.39
N VAL A 179 4.39 12.60 -2.66
CA VAL A 179 4.40 11.21 -3.12
C VAL A 179 2.99 10.70 -3.33
N ARG A 180 2.08 10.85 -2.37
CA ARG A 180 0.71 10.35 -2.50
C ARG A 180 -0.05 11.00 -3.66
N GLU A 181 0.06 12.31 -3.83
CA GLU A 181 -0.62 13.02 -4.93
C GLU A 181 -0.06 12.58 -6.29
N GLN A 182 1.25 12.41 -6.41
CA GLN A 182 1.85 11.89 -7.63
C GLN A 182 1.43 10.44 -7.92
N LEU A 183 1.41 9.57 -6.90
CA LEU A 183 0.97 8.18 -7.07
C LEU A 183 -0.50 8.09 -7.54
N LYS A 184 -1.38 8.98 -7.07
CA LYS A 184 -2.80 9.03 -7.46
C LYS A 184 -3.03 9.34 -8.94
N VAL A 185 -2.11 10.03 -9.60
CA VAL A 185 -2.26 10.49 -11.00
C VAL A 185 -1.32 9.80 -11.98
N ARG A 186 -0.49 8.86 -11.52
CA ARG A 186 0.47 8.16 -12.37
C ARG A 186 -0.25 7.27 -13.39
N GLU A 187 0.34 7.08 -14.56
CA GLU A 187 -0.10 6.17 -15.61
C GLU A 187 1.13 5.54 -16.28
N PRO A 188 1.13 4.24 -16.67
CA PRO A 188 0.08 3.24 -16.46
C PRO A 188 0.21 2.51 -15.11
N TRP A 189 -0.78 2.60 -14.23
CA TRP A 189 -0.90 1.66 -13.09
C TRP A 189 -1.87 0.53 -13.42
N LYS A 190 -1.67 -0.62 -12.76
CA LYS A 190 -2.77 -1.54 -12.48
C LYS A 190 -3.52 -1.07 -11.23
N SER A 191 -4.24 0.05 -11.34
CA SER A 191 -4.99 0.62 -10.22
C SER A 191 -6.48 0.73 -10.51
N VAL A 192 -7.30 0.68 -9.47
CA VAL A 192 -8.74 0.93 -9.51
C VAL A 192 -9.06 2.20 -8.74
N ALA A 193 -9.68 3.17 -9.39
CA ALA A 193 -10.21 4.36 -8.74
C ALA A 193 -11.55 4.03 -8.06
N ILE A 194 -11.66 4.27 -6.75
CA ILE A 194 -12.88 3.94 -5.99
C ILE A 194 -14.03 4.91 -6.31
N GLN A 195 -13.73 6.19 -6.58
CA GLN A 195 -14.75 7.22 -6.81
C GLN A 195 -15.54 7.07 -8.12
N GLN A 196 -14.99 6.39 -9.13
CA GLN A 196 -15.63 6.25 -10.43
C GLN A 196 -16.68 5.12 -10.47
N GLN A 197 -16.71 4.21 -9.48
CA GLN A 197 -17.66 3.08 -9.48
C GLN A 197 -19.02 3.38 -8.84
N ASP A 198 -19.16 4.48 -8.08
CA ASP A 198 -20.47 4.88 -7.53
C ASP A 198 -21.47 5.31 -8.62
N GLY A 199 -20.99 5.65 -9.82
CA GLY A 199 -21.82 6.00 -10.99
C GLY A 199 -22.25 4.81 -11.85
N ASP A 200 -21.57 3.67 -11.75
CA ASP A 200 -21.78 2.49 -12.61
C ASP A 200 -21.94 1.21 -11.75
N CYS A 201 -22.85 1.24 -10.79
CA CYS A 201 -23.21 0.05 -10.00
C CYS A 201 -24.01 -1.01 -10.82
N LYS A 202 -23.89 -1.01 -12.16
CA LYS A 202 -24.40 -2.03 -13.07
C LYS A 202 -23.48 -2.26 -14.27
N ARG A 203 -22.23 -2.70 -14.07
CA ARG A 203 -21.58 -3.63 -15.03
C ARG A 203 -20.24 -4.13 -14.51
N MET A 204 -20.06 -5.43 -14.69
CA MET A 204 -18.78 -6.14 -14.79
C MET A 204 -18.02 -6.42 -13.49
N LEU A 205 -18.46 -7.45 -12.79
CA LEU A 205 -17.51 -8.43 -12.28
C LEU A 205 -17.03 -9.27 -13.49
N PRO A 206 -15.72 -9.42 -13.74
CA PRO A 206 -15.24 -10.37 -14.73
C PRO A 206 -15.55 -11.81 -14.28
N ASN A 207 -15.95 -12.63 -15.25
CA ASN A 207 -16.18 -14.08 -15.09
C ASN A 207 -15.01 -14.77 -14.40
#